data_AF-A0A497PM48-F1
#
_entry.id   AF-A0A497PM48-F1
#
_cell.length_a   1.000
_cell.length_b   1.000
_cell.length_c   1.000
_cell.angle_alpha   90.00
_cell.angle_beta   90.00
_cell.angle_gamma   90.00
#
_symmetry.space_group_name_H-M   'P 1'
#
loop_
_entity.id
_entity.type
_entity.pdbx_description
1 polymer ?
#
loop_
_entity_poly.entity_id
_entity_poly.type
_entity_poly.pdbx_seq_one_letter_code
_entity_poly.pdbx_strand_id
1 'polypeptide(L)'
;MMSGQSRLARIFKGQHEETEVLGVRKVLMGLVLSTLILIGSTWGLLMLLSLSGVYSLTASRILPYTSIMLLGSMASTVVAFVICVVISRYPKSVWLTMRIHTFAKRGTGEYFLSPEPVDQDFNTVIRRSLYGSLLVVGIALTVISFDMMVVVQTSDIVRVGTTVMIVSVIVLPITLMQLYYGPWILKDSGLFHLDDKDRSLSNVGDDLEDILEFFAGVDIFLVWLELTLNSGLEAPWLPVFVILVPLGPLFSIVMNFTLVFMLFKNRATVEMMEYLNRERNIPSIIGSAEYIRKRVLSLVDRETLSSVTEEIPVSSFSTLSAMEPEETAVPDPDDGPDVPDVPEVEEESARENDRVFRSERE
;
A
#
# COMPACT_ATOMS: atom_id res chain seq x y z
N MET A 1 -29.56 25.65 -17.50
CA MET A 1 -28.65 24.49 -17.54
C MET A 1 -27.53 24.72 -16.53
N MET A 2 -27.54 24.01 -15.39
CA MET A 2 -26.41 24.07 -14.45
C MET A 2 -25.26 23.25 -15.02
N SER A 3 -24.05 23.82 -15.11
CA SER A 3 -22.87 23.13 -15.65
C SER A 3 -22.59 21.87 -14.83
N GLY A 4 -22.24 20.76 -15.48
CA GLY A 4 -21.96 19.48 -14.81
C GLY A 4 -20.91 19.57 -13.69
N GLN A 5 -20.00 20.55 -13.79
CA GLN A 5 -19.02 20.91 -12.76
C GLN A 5 -19.66 21.33 -11.43
N SER A 6 -20.74 22.14 -11.47
CA SER A 6 -21.44 22.61 -10.26
C SER A 6 -22.18 21.48 -9.52
N ARG A 7 -22.60 20.43 -10.25
CA ARG A 7 -23.28 19.26 -9.69
C ARG A 7 -22.29 18.30 -9.04
N LEU A 8 -21.15 18.02 -9.69
CA LEU A 8 -20.06 17.23 -9.14
C LEU A 8 -19.49 17.88 -7.89
N ALA A 9 -19.16 19.18 -7.94
CA ALA A 9 -18.66 19.91 -6.78
C ALA A 9 -19.63 19.89 -5.58
N ARG A 10 -20.95 19.90 -5.83
CA ARG A 10 -21.96 19.81 -4.78
C ARG A 10 -22.08 18.39 -4.19
N ILE A 11 -21.96 17.34 -5.01
CA ILE A 11 -21.98 15.95 -4.55
C ILE A 11 -20.74 15.67 -3.68
N PHE A 12 -19.55 16.09 -4.14
CA PHE A 12 -18.31 15.96 -3.37
C PHE A 12 -18.36 16.76 -2.07
N LYS A 13 -18.91 17.98 -2.11
CA LYS A 13 -19.11 18.79 -0.89
C LYS A 13 -20.10 18.13 0.09
N GLY A 14 -21.17 17.52 -0.41
CA GLY A 14 -22.12 16.76 0.41
C GLY A 14 -21.47 15.54 1.06
N GLN A 15 -20.67 14.77 0.31
CA GLN A 15 -19.92 13.62 0.86
C GLN A 15 -18.89 14.04 1.91
N HIS A 16 -18.30 15.22 1.77
CA HIS A 16 -17.36 15.77 2.75
C HIS A 16 -18.05 16.33 4.01
N GLU A 17 -19.33 16.69 3.92
CA GLU A 17 -20.16 17.13 5.05
C GLU A 17 -20.77 15.92 5.81
N GLU A 18 -20.86 14.75 5.17
CA GLU A 18 -21.38 13.50 5.77
C GLU A 18 -20.32 12.70 6.54
N THR A 19 -19.03 13.01 6.42
CA THR A 19 -17.97 12.29 7.13
C THR A 19 -17.99 12.61 8.63
N GLU A 20 -18.10 11.58 9.48
CA GLU A 20 -17.98 11.73 10.94
C GLU A 20 -16.59 12.27 11.29
N VAL A 21 -16.53 13.40 12.00
CA VAL A 21 -15.28 13.97 12.52
C VAL A 21 -15.08 13.51 13.97
N LEU A 22 -13.87 13.07 14.30
CA LEU A 22 -13.49 12.70 15.66
C LEU A 22 -13.54 13.93 16.58
N GLY A 23 -14.59 14.03 17.39
CA GLY A 23 -14.70 15.08 18.39
C GLY A 23 -13.59 15.00 19.45
N VAL A 24 -13.21 16.15 20.02
CA VAL A 24 -12.15 16.29 21.04
C VAL A 24 -12.33 15.31 22.22
N ARG A 25 -13.57 15.01 22.60
CA ARG A 25 -13.88 14.02 23.66
C ARG A 25 -13.46 12.60 23.31
N LYS A 26 -13.70 12.16 22.06
CA LYS A 26 -13.28 10.84 21.56
C LYS A 26 -11.74 10.77 21.52
N VAL A 27 -11.08 11.86 21.14
CA VAL A 27 -9.59 11.96 21.16
C VAL A 27 -9.04 11.83 22.58
N LEU A 28 -9.61 12.57 23.56
CA LEU A 28 -9.18 12.49 24.95
C LEU A 28 -9.38 11.08 25.53
N MET A 29 -10.52 10.45 25.26
CA MET A 29 -10.79 9.07 25.65
C MET A 29 -9.78 8.09 25.01
N GLY A 30 -9.42 8.31 23.75
CA GLY A 30 -8.39 7.54 23.07
C GLY A 30 -7.01 7.66 23.73
N LEU A 31 -6.61 8.86 24.17
CA LEU A 31 -5.34 9.08 24.88
C LEU A 31 -5.32 8.38 26.25
N VAL A 32 -6.43 8.41 26.97
CA VAL A 32 -6.58 7.67 28.24
C VAL A 32 -6.46 6.17 27.99
N LEU A 33 -7.17 5.65 26.98
CA LEU A 33 -7.10 4.24 26.62
C LEU A 33 -5.69 3.82 26.21
N SER A 34 -5.02 4.62 25.37
CA SER A 34 -3.63 4.39 24.99
C SER A 34 -2.70 4.32 26.21
N THR A 35 -2.88 5.22 27.17
CA THR A 35 -2.09 5.23 28.42
C THR A 35 -2.33 3.96 29.25
N LEU A 36 -3.58 3.50 29.33
CA LEU A 36 -3.91 2.24 30.00
C LEU A 36 -3.28 1.04 29.30
N ILE A 37 -3.26 1.02 27.96
CA ILE A 37 -2.60 -0.03 27.17
C ILE A 37 -1.08 -0.01 27.39
N LEU A 38 -0.46 1.18 27.47
CA LEU A 38 0.95 1.31 27.82
C LEU A 38 1.25 0.70 29.18
N ILE A 39 0.50 1.08 30.22
CA ILE A 39 0.69 0.56 31.58
C ILE A 39 0.46 -0.96 31.59
N GLY A 40 -0.62 -1.43 30.98
CA GLY A 40 -0.99 -2.84 30.90
C GLY A 40 0.07 -3.68 30.17
N SER A 41 0.58 -3.21 29.03
CA SER A 41 1.65 -3.90 28.30
C SER A 41 2.97 -3.90 29.06
N THR A 42 3.34 -2.77 29.68
CA THR A 42 4.56 -2.63 30.48
C THR A 42 4.53 -3.55 31.71
N TRP A 43 3.40 -3.62 32.42
CA TRP A 43 3.25 -4.47 33.60
C TRP A 43 3.10 -5.93 33.23
N GLY A 44 2.33 -6.23 32.17
CA GLY A 44 2.19 -7.58 31.62
C GLY A 44 3.54 -8.17 31.20
N LEU A 45 4.38 -7.36 30.55
CA LEU A 45 5.75 -7.71 30.21
C LEU A 45 6.58 -8.09 31.45
N LEU A 46 6.55 -7.24 32.49
CA LEU A 46 7.32 -7.46 33.71
C LEU A 46 6.82 -8.70 34.48
N MET A 47 5.51 -8.97 34.45
CA MET A 47 4.92 -10.18 35.02
C MET A 47 5.33 -11.45 34.26
N LEU A 48 5.35 -11.42 32.92
CA LEU A 48 5.85 -12.52 32.10
C LEU A 48 7.33 -12.81 32.36
N LEU A 49 8.16 -11.77 32.42
CA LEU A 49 9.58 -11.90 32.77
C LEU A 49 9.78 -12.50 34.16
N SER A 50 8.91 -12.15 35.11
CA SER A 50 8.96 -12.73 36.45
C SER A 50 8.53 -14.19 36.49
N LEU A 51 7.51 -14.57 35.72
CA LEU A 51 7.07 -15.97 35.60
C LEU A 51 8.14 -16.84 34.95
N SER A 52 8.89 -16.31 33.99
CA SER A 52 9.99 -17.00 33.32
C SER A 52 11.25 -17.16 34.19
N GLY A 53 11.26 -16.60 35.41
CA GLY A 53 12.41 -16.68 36.34
C GLY A 53 13.61 -15.82 35.94
N VAL A 54 13.52 -15.03 34.87
CA VAL A 54 14.59 -14.16 34.36
C VAL A 54 14.76 -12.91 35.23
N TYR A 55 13.69 -12.43 35.88
CA TYR A 55 13.70 -11.21 36.70
C TYR A 55 12.88 -11.36 37.98
N SER A 56 13.33 -10.78 39.10
CA SER A 56 12.51 -10.66 40.30
C SER A 56 11.78 -9.31 40.35
N LEU A 57 10.44 -9.35 40.44
CA LEU A 57 9.61 -8.14 40.57
C LEU A 57 9.80 -7.51 41.94
N THR A 58 10.50 -6.38 41.98
CA THR A 58 10.49 -5.50 43.16
C THR A 58 9.74 -4.22 42.79
N ALA A 59 8.74 -3.83 43.58
CA ALA A 59 7.91 -2.63 43.33
C ALA A 59 8.76 -1.35 43.17
N SER A 60 9.93 -1.29 43.81
CA SER A 60 10.89 -0.19 43.70
C SER A 60 11.52 -0.03 42.30
N ARG A 61 11.50 -1.05 41.44
CA ARG A 61 12.01 -1.00 40.06
C ARG A 61 10.90 -0.80 39.02
N ILE A 62 9.67 -1.26 39.31
CA ILE A 62 8.52 -1.18 38.39
C ILE A 62 8.03 0.26 38.24
N LEU A 63 7.89 0.98 39.35
CA LEU A 63 7.43 2.36 39.36
C LEU A 63 8.32 3.29 38.51
N PRO A 64 9.64 3.39 38.73
CA PRO A 64 10.48 4.29 37.94
C PRO A 64 10.51 3.91 36.45
N TYR A 65 10.50 2.61 36.13
CA TYR A 65 10.41 2.15 34.74
C TYR A 65 9.10 2.59 34.06
N THR A 66 7.97 2.40 34.74
CA THR A 66 6.66 2.84 34.24
C THR A 66 6.61 4.37 34.09
N SER A 67 7.18 5.12 35.04
CA SER A 67 7.25 6.59 34.97
C SER A 67 8.09 7.08 33.77
N ILE A 68 9.22 6.43 33.48
CA ILE A 68 10.04 6.74 32.30
C ILE A 68 9.27 6.47 31.01
N MET A 69 8.54 5.35 30.94
CA MET A 69 7.71 5.02 29.78
C MET A 69 6.56 6.01 29.56
N LEU A 70 5.89 6.43 30.64
CA LEU A 70 4.86 7.47 30.59
C LEU A 70 5.43 8.82 30.12
N LEU A 71 6.61 9.20 30.63
CA LEU A 71 7.30 10.41 30.19
C LEU A 71 7.65 10.34 28.70
N GLY A 72 8.13 9.18 28.23
CA GLY A 72 8.38 8.92 26.81
C GLY A 72 7.12 9.07 25.95
N SER A 73 5.99 8.55 26.41
CA SER A 73 4.69 8.68 25.74
C SER A 73 4.17 10.13 25.70
N MET A 74 4.39 10.91 26.75
CA MET A 74 4.09 12.34 26.75
C MET A 74 4.97 13.09 25.75
N ALA A 75 6.28 12.85 25.78
CA ALA A 75 7.22 13.46 24.85
C ALA A 75 6.90 13.11 23.40
N SER A 76 6.54 11.85 23.13
CA SER A 76 6.15 11.39 21.79
C SER A 76 4.86 12.07 21.31
N THR A 77 3.90 12.32 22.20
CA THR A 77 2.67 13.08 21.88
C THR A 77 2.97 14.53 21.50
N VAL A 78 3.92 15.19 22.19
CA VAL A 78 4.38 16.53 21.83
C VAL A 78 5.04 16.54 20.46
N VAL A 79 5.91 15.55 20.20
CA VAL A 79 6.56 15.37 18.90
C VAL A 79 5.52 15.11 17.79
N ALA A 80 4.50 14.29 18.06
CA ALA A 80 3.40 14.03 17.14
C ALA A 80 2.67 15.31 16.74
N PHE A 81 2.39 16.18 17.72
CA PHE A 81 1.76 17.46 17.47
C PHE A 81 2.62 18.34 16.55
N VAL A 82 3.92 18.44 16.83
CA VAL A 82 4.86 19.19 15.99
C VAL A 82 4.88 18.66 14.56
N ILE A 83 4.97 17.34 14.38
CA ILE A 83 4.94 16.71 13.04
C ILE A 83 3.63 17.00 12.32
N CYS A 84 2.49 16.84 12.98
CA CYS A 84 1.19 17.09 12.35
C CYS A 84 1.08 18.56 11.88
N VAL A 85 1.57 19.51 12.70
CA VAL A 85 1.64 20.92 12.31
C VAL A 85 2.55 21.11 11.08
N VAL A 86 3.71 20.45 11.04
CA VAL A 86 4.63 20.51 9.89
C VAL A 86 3.97 19.96 8.64
N ILE A 87 3.32 18.80 8.71
CA ILE A 87 2.64 18.18 7.57
C ILE A 87 1.50 19.07 7.06
N SER A 88 0.67 19.61 7.95
CA SER A 88 -0.42 20.52 7.56
C SER A 88 0.06 21.85 6.97
N ARG A 89 1.25 22.33 7.35
CA ARG A 89 1.81 23.61 6.84
C ARG A 89 2.66 23.41 5.59
N TYR A 90 3.28 22.25 5.46
CA TYR A 90 4.27 21.95 4.43
C TYR A 90 3.96 20.58 3.82
N PRO A 91 2.95 20.47 2.93
CA PRO A 91 2.62 19.20 2.26
C PRO A 91 3.77 18.65 1.42
N LYS A 92 4.71 19.53 1.00
CA LYS A 92 6.01 19.16 0.40
C LYS A 92 6.81 18.17 1.24
N SER A 93 6.56 18.08 2.54
CA SER A 93 7.26 17.15 3.44
C SER A 93 7.00 15.67 3.07
N VAL A 94 5.83 15.31 2.53
CA VAL A 94 5.43 13.92 2.15
C VAL A 94 6.01 13.48 0.78
N TRP A 95 6.94 14.26 0.23
CA TRP A 95 7.45 14.02 -1.12
C TRP A 95 8.18 12.67 -1.31
N LEU A 96 8.78 12.11 -0.24
CA LEU A 96 9.51 10.84 -0.35
C LEU A 96 8.56 9.72 -0.76
N THR A 97 7.37 9.68 -0.19
CA THR A 97 6.35 8.67 -0.46
C THR A 97 5.95 8.69 -1.93
N MET A 98 5.70 9.89 -2.48
CA MET A 98 5.44 10.07 -3.91
C MET A 98 6.60 9.60 -4.78
N ARG A 99 7.85 9.90 -4.39
CA ARG A 99 9.03 9.45 -5.13
C ARG A 99 9.15 7.94 -5.19
N ILE A 100 8.88 7.25 -4.08
CA ILE A 100 8.91 5.78 -4.03
C ILE A 100 7.89 5.21 -5.02
N HIS A 101 6.65 5.69 -4.98
CA HIS A 101 5.62 5.23 -5.90
C HIS A 101 5.96 5.55 -7.36
N THR A 102 6.36 6.78 -7.69
CA THR A 102 6.76 7.15 -9.06
C THR A 102 7.97 6.35 -9.56
N PHE A 103 8.87 5.96 -8.66
CA PHE A 103 9.99 5.08 -9.00
C PHE A 103 9.49 3.66 -9.33
N ALA A 104 8.61 3.10 -8.51
CA ALA A 104 8.03 1.78 -8.72
C ALA A 104 7.18 1.70 -10.01
N LYS A 105 6.43 2.76 -10.33
CA LYS A 105 5.53 2.87 -11.49
C LYS A 105 6.13 3.68 -12.65
N ARG A 106 7.46 3.75 -12.74
CA ARG A 106 8.13 4.65 -13.70
C ARG A 106 7.76 4.29 -15.14
N GLY A 107 7.07 5.22 -15.80
CA GLY A 107 6.76 5.13 -17.24
C GLY A 107 5.54 4.26 -17.57
N THR A 108 4.60 4.09 -16.63
CA THR A 108 3.42 3.24 -16.86
C THR A 108 2.06 3.94 -16.79
N GLY A 109 1.95 5.24 -16.53
CA GLY A 109 0.61 5.84 -16.47
C GLY A 109 0.52 7.34 -16.20
N GLU A 110 -0.72 7.79 -16.03
CA GLU A 110 -1.09 9.19 -15.74
C GLU A 110 -1.68 9.32 -14.33
N TYR A 111 -1.54 10.50 -13.71
CA TYR A 111 -2.09 10.78 -12.38
C TYR A 111 -3.33 11.66 -12.47
N PHE A 112 -4.29 11.43 -11.58
CA PHE A 112 -5.44 12.32 -11.41
C PHE A 112 -5.94 12.35 -9.96
N LEU A 113 -6.69 13.40 -9.62
CA LEU A 113 -7.26 13.59 -8.28
C LEU A 113 -8.77 13.30 -8.26
N SER A 114 -9.18 12.41 -7.36
CA SER A 114 -10.57 12.07 -7.05
C SER A 114 -10.76 12.03 -5.54
N PRO A 115 -11.12 13.15 -4.89
CA PRO A 115 -11.20 13.23 -3.43
C PRO A 115 -12.02 12.09 -2.85
N GLU A 116 -11.42 11.33 -1.94
CA GLU A 116 -12.11 10.29 -1.19
C GLU A 116 -12.71 10.88 0.10
N PRO A 117 -13.87 10.37 0.55
CA PRO A 117 -14.42 10.76 1.84
C PRO A 117 -13.46 10.38 2.97
N VAL A 118 -13.28 11.31 3.91
CA VAL A 118 -12.34 11.16 5.02
C VAL A 118 -13.02 10.43 6.18
N ASP A 119 -12.90 9.11 6.24
CA ASP A 119 -13.43 8.36 7.38
C ASP A 119 -12.57 8.62 8.63
N GLN A 120 -13.19 9.11 9.71
CA GLN A 120 -12.52 9.36 10.99
C GLN A 120 -13.14 8.54 12.14
N ASP A 121 -13.29 7.24 11.95
CA ASP A 121 -13.79 6.37 13.01
C ASP A 121 -12.71 5.93 14.00
N PHE A 122 -13.15 5.61 15.23
CA PHE A 122 -12.25 5.06 16.25
C PHE A 122 -11.72 3.67 15.85
N ASN A 123 -12.52 2.88 15.13
CA ASN A 123 -12.07 1.61 14.57
C ASN A 123 -10.94 1.83 13.56
N THR A 124 -11.07 2.86 12.71
CA THR A 124 -10.01 3.28 11.79
C THR A 124 -8.76 3.68 12.58
N VAL A 125 -8.87 4.45 13.66
CA VAL A 125 -7.73 4.78 14.54
C VAL A 125 -7.05 3.52 15.06
N ILE A 126 -7.79 2.55 15.61
CA ILE A 126 -7.20 1.31 16.17
C ILE A 126 -6.50 0.50 15.08
N ARG A 127 -7.21 0.21 13.98
CA ARG A 127 -6.67 -0.58 12.87
C ARG A 127 -5.41 0.07 12.30
N ARG A 128 -5.47 1.37 12.07
CA ARG A 128 -4.33 2.16 11.58
C ARG A 128 -3.20 2.11 12.59
N SER A 129 -3.45 2.31 13.88
CA SER A 129 -2.40 2.31 14.90
C SER A 129 -1.72 0.95 15.02
N LEU A 130 -2.47 -0.14 14.85
CA LEU A 130 -1.95 -1.49 14.81
C LEU A 130 -0.99 -1.67 13.63
N TYR A 131 -1.42 -1.28 12.42
CA TYR A 131 -0.58 -1.30 11.23
C TYR A 131 0.71 -0.50 11.43
N GLY A 132 0.61 0.77 11.87
CA GLY A 132 1.78 1.62 12.05
C GLY A 132 2.73 1.07 13.10
N SER A 133 2.20 0.44 14.17
CA SER A 133 3.03 -0.21 15.18
C SER A 133 3.75 -1.45 14.64
N LEU A 134 3.09 -2.28 13.82
CA LEU A 134 3.71 -3.43 13.17
C LEU A 134 4.81 -3.02 12.19
N LEU A 135 4.59 -1.97 11.40
CA LEU A 135 5.58 -1.41 10.50
C LEU A 135 6.83 -0.95 11.26
N VAL A 136 6.65 -0.18 12.34
CA VAL A 136 7.76 0.29 13.17
C VAL A 136 8.50 -0.86 13.86
N VAL A 137 7.76 -1.85 14.37
CA VAL A 137 8.33 -3.06 14.97
C VAL A 137 9.16 -3.82 13.94
N GLY A 138 8.62 -4.05 12.73
CA GLY A 138 9.32 -4.73 11.64
C GLY A 138 10.67 -4.07 11.33
N ILE A 139 10.66 -2.76 11.06
CA ILE A 139 11.89 -2.00 10.78
C ILE A 139 12.90 -2.11 11.94
N ALA A 140 12.43 -1.94 13.18
CA ALA A 140 13.31 -1.98 14.35
C ALA A 140 13.94 -3.37 14.54
N LEU A 141 13.15 -4.43 14.35
CA LEU A 141 13.62 -5.80 14.47
C LEU A 141 14.61 -6.18 13.37
N THR A 142 14.41 -5.73 12.14
CA THR A 142 15.35 -5.91 11.02
C THR A 142 16.71 -5.31 11.33
N VAL A 143 16.76 -4.09 11.88
CA VAL A 143 18.02 -3.44 12.26
C VAL A 143 18.73 -4.21 13.37
N ILE A 144 17.98 -4.74 14.35
CA ILE A 144 18.55 -5.53 15.44
C ILE A 144 19.05 -6.89 14.94
N SER A 145 18.30 -7.55 14.04
CA SER A 145 18.64 -8.84 13.43
C SER A 145 19.95 -8.77 12.63
N PHE A 146 20.08 -7.78 11.73
CA PHE A 146 21.31 -7.62 10.93
C PHE A 146 22.57 -7.42 11.77
N ASP A 147 22.45 -6.83 12.97
CA ASP A 147 23.60 -6.59 13.84
C ASP A 147 23.94 -7.81 14.72
N MET A 148 22.93 -8.61 15.12
CA MET A 148 23.17 -9.89 15.79
C MET A 148 23.95 -10.89 14.93
N MET A 149 24.01 -10.67 13.61
CA MET A 149 24.84 -11.46 12.70
C MET A 149 26.36 -11.17 12.83
N VAL A 150 26.79 -10.04 13.42
CA VAL A 150 28.14 -9.51 13.14
C VAL A 150 29.23 -9.72 14.19
N VAL A 151 29.01 -9.87 15.52
CA VAL A 151 30.01 -10.45 16.46
C VAL A 151 29.59 -10.45 17.95
N VAL A 152 30.21 -11.41 18.65
CA VAL A 152 30.05 -11.94 20.00
C VAL A 152 30.76 -11.09 21.08
N GLN A 153 30.00 -10.33 21.89
CA GLN A 153 30.28 -9.96 23.30
C GLN A 153 29.09 -9.22 23.92
N THR A 154 28.64 -9.62 25.12
CA THR A 154 27.40 -9.08 25.76
C THR A 154 27.45 -7.57 26.00
N SER A 155 28.61 -7.00 26.27
CA SER A 155 28.79 -5.55 26.45
C SER A 155 28.58 -4.76 25.15
N ASP A 156 28.99 -5.31 24.02
CA ASP A 156 28.83 -4.69 22.71
C ASP A 156 27.37 -4.77 22.27
N ILE A 157 26.70 -5.90 22.52
CA ILE A 157 25.25 -6.05 22.29
C ILE A 157 24.44 -4.99 23.05
N VAL A 158 24.74 -4.75 24.33
CA VAL A 158 24.02 -3.75 25.14
C VAL A 158 24.29 -2.33 24.63
N ARG A 159 25.54 -2.01 24.25
CA ARG A 159 25.92 -0.68 23.77
C ARG A 159 25.32 -0.39 22.39
N VAL A 160 25.35 -1.37 21.48
CA VAL A 160 24.75 -1.22 20.15
C VAL A 160 23.23 -1.19 20.25
N GLY A 161 22.60 -2.08 21.03
CA GLY A 161 21.16 -2.04 21.27
C GLY A 161 20.70 -0.69 21.85
N THR A 162 21.46 -0.10 22.77
CA THR A 162 21.19 1.25 23.29
C THR A 162 21.32 2.32 22.19
N THR A 163 22.33 2.21 21.33
CA THR A 163 22.57 3.16 20.23
C THR A 163 21.48 3.07 19.18
N VAL A 164 21.12 1.86 18.75
CA VAL A 164 20.02 1.58 17.81
C VAL A 164 18.71 2.10 18.39
N MET A 165 18.44 1.89 19.68
CA MET A 165 17.25 2.43 20.34
C MET A 165 17.23 3.97 20.29
N ILE A 166 18.33 4.65 20.59
CA ILE A 166 18.43 6.12 20.53
C ILE A 166 18.22 6.62 19.10
N VAL A 167 18.91 6.03 18.12
CA VAL A 167 18.77 6.39 16.70
C VAL A 167 17.34 6.16 16.23
N SER A 168 16.74 5.03 16.60
CA SER A 168 15.35 4.70 16.28
C SER A 168 14.40 5.74 16.86
N VAL A 169 14.58 6.16 18.12
CA VAL A 169 13.76 7.22 18.74
C VAL A 169 13.88 8.55 18.00
N ILE A 170 15.08 8.92 17.53
CA ILE A 170 15.31 10.17 16.78
C ILE A 170 14.71 10.10 15.37
N VAL A 171 14.80 8.94 14.72
CA VAL A 171 14.36 8.74 13.32
C VAL A 171 12.87 8.41 13.23
N LEU A 172 12.28 7.80 14.26
CA LEU A 172 10.88 7.39 14.32
C LEU A 172 9.87 8.49 13.91
N PRO A 173 10.00 9.75 14.37
CA PRO A 173 9.19 10.87 13.88
C PRO A 173 9.17 10.98 12.35
N ILE A 174 10.35 10.89 11.73
CA ILE A 174 10.52 11.02 10.28
C ILE A 174 9.95 9.78 9.59
N THR A 175 10.21 8.59 10.14
CA THR A 175 9.66 7.33 9.63
C THR A 175 8.14 7.32 9.62
N LEU A 176 7.50 7.73 10.73
CA LEU A 176 6.04 7.82 10.82
C LEU A 176 5.47 8.88 9.86
N MET A 177 6.14 10.02 9.73
CA MET A 177 5.72 11.05 8.78
C MET A 177 5.75 10.56 7.33
N GLN A 178 6.85 9.91 6.91
CA GLN A 178 7.08 9.55 5.51
C GLN A 178 6.46 8.23 5.10
N LEU A 179 6.55 7.21 5.94
CA LEU A 179 6.15 5.84 5.63
C LEU A 179 4.77 5.50 6.17
N TYR A 180 4.12 6.38 6.93
CA TYR A 180 2.82 6.03 7.49
C TYR A 180 1.77 7.13 7.25
N TYR A 181 2.00 8.34 7.74
CA TYR A 181 1.08 9.45 7.47
C TYR A 181 1.14 9.94 6.03
N GLY A 182 2.31 9.85 5.40
CA GLY A 182 2.48 10.21 3.99
C GLY A 182 1.56 9.43 3.03
N PRO A 183 1.66 8.08 2.99
CA PRO A 183 0.75 7.24 2.21
C PRO A 183 -0.72 7.51 2.52
N TRP A 184 -1.06 7.67 3.81
CA TRP A 184 -2.42 7.91 4.23
C TRP A 184 -2.98 9.24 3.71
N ILE A 185 -2.22 10.34 3.79
CA ILE A 185 -2.66 11.63 3.24
C ILE A 185 -2.81 11.56 1.73
N LEU A 186 -1.92 10.85 1.03
CA LEU A 186 -2.03 10.64 -0.41
C LEU A 186 -3.29 9.84 -0.76
N LYS A 187 -3.60 8.80 0.03
CA LYS A 187 -4.83 8.02 -0.09
C LYS A 187 -6.05 8.92 0.03
N ASP A 188 -6.16 9.65 1.14
CA ASP A 188 -7.32 10.50 1.42
C ASP A 188 -7.41 11.70 0.46
N SER A 189 -6.28 12.18 -0.07
CA SER A 189 -6.27 13.21 -1.12
C SER A 189 -6.85 12.69 -2.45
N GLY A 190 -7.07 11.38 -2.54
CA GLY A 190 -7.66 10.73 -3.69
C GLY A 190 -6.73 10.76 -4.88
N LEU A 191 -5.44 10.56 -4.66
CA LEU A 191 -4.48 10.52 -5.74
C LEU A 191 -4.53 9.15 -6.40
N PHE A 192 -5.05 9.11 -7.63
CA PHE A 192 -5.12 7.89 -8.41
C PHE A 192 -4.04 7.85 -9.49
N HIS A 193 -3.52 6.66 -9.73
CA HIS A 193 -2.65 6.33 -10.84
C HIS A 193 -3.41 5.46 -11.83
N LEU A 194 -3.42 5.87 -13.10
CA LEU A 194 -4.01 5.14 -14.20
C LEU A 194 -2.90 4.51 -15.02
N ASP A 195 -2.70 3.20 -14.86
CA ASP A 195 -1.71 2.47 -15.63
C ASP A 195 -2.27 2.16 -17.03
N ASP A 196 -1.70 2.78 -18.06
CA ASP A 196 -2.17 2.60 -19.44
C ASP A 196 -1.76 1.23 -20.01
N LYS A 197 -0.73 0.59 -19.44
CA LYS A 197 -0.23 -0.72 -19.88
C LYS A 197 -1.02 -1.84 -19.23
N ASP A 198 -1.15 -1.78 -17.91
CA ASP A 198 -1.81 -2.81 -17.12
C ASP A 198 -3.33 -2.56 -16.99
N ARG A 199 -3.82 -1.47 -17.58
CA ARG A 199 -5.24 -1.05 -17.60
C ARG A 199 -5.86 -1.01 -16.20
N SER A 200 -5.03 -0.75 -15.20
CA SER A 200 -5.41 -0.75 -13.81
C SER A 200 -5.52 0.68 -13.31
N LEU A 201 -6.54 0.90 -12.49
CA LEU A 201 -6.70 2.12 -11.73
C LEU A 201 -6.39 1.79 -10.28
N SER A 202 -5.39 2.44 -9.70
CA SER A 202 -5.04 2.24 -8.30
C SER A 202 -4.96 3.56 -7.54
N ASN A 203 -5.37 3.54 -6.28
CA ASN A 203 -5.12 4.66 -5.38
C ASN A 203 -3.64 4.58 -4.93
N VAL A 204 -2.89 5.65 -5.19
CA VAL A 204 -1.45 5.71 -4.91
C VAL A 204 -1.16 5.46 -3.43
N GLY A 205 -2.01 5.99 -2.54
CA GLY A 205 -1.84 5.81 -1.10
C GLY A 205 -2.07 4.38 -0.65
N ASP A 206 -3.00 3.66 -1.28
CA ASP A 206 -3.25 2.23 -1.03
C ASP A 206 -2.09 1.36 -1.53
N ASP A 207 -1.63 1.58 -2.76
CA ASP A 207 -0.46 0.86 -3.29
C ASP A 207 0.78 1.02 -2.40
N LEU A 208 0.99 2.23 -1.89
CA LEU A 208 2.09 2.53 -0.97
C LEU A 208 1.91 1.84 0.39
N GLU A 209 0.69 1.80 0.92
CA GLU A 209 0.36 1.07 2.14
C GLU A 209 0.60 -0.44 1.97
N ASP A 210 0.16 -1.02 0.86
CA ASP A 210 0.32 -2.45 0.58
C ASP A 210 1.80 -2.83 0.44
N ILE A 211 2.60 -2.02 -0.28
CA ILE A 211 4.04 -2.23 -0.41
C ILE A 211 4.73 -2.21 0.96
N LEU A 212 4.36 -1.25 1.81
CA LEU A 212 4.95 -1.12 3.15
C LEU A 212 4.50 -2.23 4.09
N GLU A 213 3.26 -2.72 3.96
CA GLU A 213 2.75 -3.87 4.71
C GLU A 213 3.55 -5.12 4.36
N PHE A 214 3.78 -5.32 3.07
CA PHE A 214 4.56 -6.44 2.57
C PHE A 214 5.98 -6.43 3.14
N PHE A 215 6.68 -5.30 3.10
CA PHE A 215 8.02 -5.20 3.69
C PHE A 215 8.02 -5.45 5.19
N ALA A 216 7.09 -4.84 5.94
CA ALA A 216 6.99 -5.06 7.38
C ALA A 216 6.70 -6.52 7.73
N GLY A 217 5.82 -7.19 6.97
CA GLY A 217 5.47 -8.58 7.14
C GLY A 217 6.64 -9.53 6.83
N VAL A 218 7.35 -9.29 5.73
CA VAL A 218 8.56 -10.04 5.37
C VAL A 218 9.63 -9.86 6.45
N ASP A 219 9.86 -8.64 6.93
CA ASP A 219 10.83 -8.34 7.98
C ASP A 219 10.52 -9.07 9.29
N ILE A 220 9.27 -9.00 9.77
CA ILE A 220 8.83 -9.72 10.98
C ILE A 220 9.02 -11.24 10.80
N PHE A 221 8.67 -11.77 9.62
CA PHE A 221 8.82 -13.19 9.33
C PHE A 221 10.29 -13.62 9.29
N LEU A 222 11.18 -12.83 8.68
CA LEU A 222 12.61 -13.12 8.63
C LEU A 222 13.23 -13.12 10.03
N VAL A 223 12.91 -12.12 10.86
CA VAL A 223 13.37 -12.06 12.26
C VAL A 223 12.82 -13.24 13.05
N TRP A 224 11.55 -13.58 12.87
CA TRP A 224 10.94 -14.73 13.53
C TRP A 224 11.64 -16.04 13.17
N LEU A 225 11.91 -16.25 11.87
CA LEU A 225 12.62 -17.41 11.35
C LEU A 225 14.05 -17.46 11.90
N GLU A 226 14.77 -16.34 11.88
CA GLU A 226 16.14 -16.26 12.41
C GLU A 226 16.18 -16.59 13.90
N LEU A 227 15.34 -15.94 14.72
CA LEU A 227 15.28 -16.21 16.14
C LEU A 227 14.97 -17.68 16.39
N THR A 228 14.02 -18.26 15.66
CA THR A 228 13.67 -19.68 15.79
C THR A 228 14.83 -20.60 15.41
N LEU A 229 15.59 -20.29 14.35
CA LEU A 229 16.76 -21.07 13.95
C LEU A 229 17.91 -20.96 14.97
N ASN A 230 18.13 -19.78 15.55
CA ASN A 230 19.23 -19.54 16.47
C ASN A 230 18.94 -19.99 17.92
N SER A 231 17.69 -19.87 18.39
CA SER A 231 17.30 -20.30 19.73
C SER A 231 16.84 -21.77 19.81
N GLY A 232 16.62 -22.42 18.66
CA GLY A 232 16.18 -23.81 18.57
C GLY A 232 14.83 -24.10 19.25
N LEU A 233 14.51 -25.38 19.42
CA LEU A 233 13.31 -25.87 20.11
C LEU A 233 13.36 -25.68 21.65
N GLU A 234 14.47 -25.18 22.18
CA GLU A 234 14.67 -25.01 23.62
C GLU A 234 13.95 -23.76 24.16
N ALA A 235 13.77 -22.72 23.32
CA ALA A 235 13.04 -21.51 23.68
C ALA A 235 12.08 -21.04 22.57
N PRO A 236 11.06 -21.83 22.20
CA PRO A 236 10.11 -21.50 21.12
C PRO A 236 9.23 -20.28 21.45
N TRP A 237 9.20 -19.87 22.72
CA TRP A 237 8.50 -18.67 23.19
C TRP A 237 9.31 -17.39 22.96
N LEU A 238 10.63 -17.48 22.75
CA LEU A 238 11.52 -16.32 22.60
C LEU A 238 11.15 -15.44 21.40
N PRO A 239 10.87 -15.98 20.20
CA PRO A 239 10.50 -15.15 19.06
C PRO A 239 9.16 -14.42 19.26
N VAL A 240 8.17 -15.13 19.81
CA VAL A 240 6.86 -14.56 20.16
C VAL A 240 7.03 -13.44 21.18
N PHE A 241 7.90 -13.64 22.17
CA PHE A 241 8.24 -12.65 23.18
C PHE A 241 8.88 -11.42 22.53
N VAL A 242 9.97 -11.59 21.78
CA VAL A 242 10.71 -10.49 21.13
C VAL A 242 9.82 -9.60 20.23
N ILE A 243 8.77 -10.16 19.63
CA ILE A 243 7.82 -9.40 18.79
C ILE A 243 6.73 -8.71 19.63
N LEU A 244 6.10 -9.41 20.58
CA LEU A 244 5.00 -8.86 21.38
C LEU A 244 5.44 -7.80 22.41
N VAL A 245 6.65 -7.94 22.95
CA VAL A 245 7.23 -7.03 23.95
C VAL A 245 7.30 -5.59 23.47
N PRO A 246 7.90 -5.28 22.30
CA PRO A 246 7.94 -3.91 21.79
C PRO A 246 6.60 -3.45 21.22
N LEU A 247 5.74 -4.37 20.76
CA LEU A 247 4.48 -4.03 20.09
C LEU A 247 3.53 -3.25 20.99
N GLY A 248 3.37 -3.62 22.27
CA GLY A 248 2.45 -2.95 23.19
C GLY A 248 2.78 -1.45 23.43
N PRO A 249 4.00 -1.12 23.87
CA PRO A 249 4.41 0.28 24.02
C PRO A 249 4.41 1.06 22.71
N LEU A 250 4.85 0.45 21.60
CA LEU A 250 4.82 1.10 20.29
C LEU A 250 3.39 1.33 19.79
N PHE A 251 2.48 0.39 20.02
CA PHE A 251 1.07 0.55 19.71
C PHE A 251 0.47 1.76 20.45
N SER A 252 0.75 1.92 21.74
CA SER A 252 0.31 3.11 22.49
C SER A 252 0.88 4.40 21.91
N ILE A 253 2.18 4.41 21.56
CA ILE A 253 2.81 5.58 20.95
C ILE A 253 2.14 5.90 19.61
N VAL A 254 2.06 4.95 18.69
CA VAL A 254 1.44 5.15 17.37
C VAL A 254 -0.05 5.52 17.50
N MET A 255 -0.75 5.00 18.50
CA MET A 255 -2.12 5.40 18.81
C MET A 255 -2.22 6.86 19.21
N ASN A 256 -1.31 7.36 20.05
CA ASN A 256 -1.26 8.79 20.39
C ASN A 256 -0.96 9.64 19.15
N PHE A 257 0.01 9.24 18.33
CA PHE A 257 0.30 9.93 17.08
C PHE A 257 -0.93 9.98 16.17
N THR A 258 -1.64 8.87 16.01
CA THR A 258 -2.79 8.74 15.12
C THR A 258 -3.98 9.56 15.63
N LEU A 259 -4.21 9.58 16.94
CA LEU A 259 -5.24 10.43 17.56
C LEU A 259 -4.96 11.92 17.36
N VAL A 260 -3.69 12.34 17.51
CA VAL A 260 -3.29 13.73 17.24
C VAL A 260 -3.43 14.04 15.74
N PHE A 261 -3.01 13.12 14.87
CA PHE A 261 -3.13 13.28 13.42
C PHE A 261 -4.57 13.47 12.96
N MET A 262 -5.55 12.75 13.54
CA MET A 262 -6.96 12.91 13.21
C MET A 262 -7.47 14.36 13.40
N LEU A 263 -6.90 15.13 14.33
CA LEU A 263 -7.24 16.55 14.51
C LEU A 263 -6.79 17.44 13.34
N PHE A 264 -5.71 17.05 12.66
CA PHE A 264 -5.09 17.81 11.58
C PHE A 264 -5.36 17.23 10.20
N LYS A 265 -5.87 15.99 10.14
CA LYS A 265 -6.09 15.18 8.94
C LYS A 265 -6.79 15.96 7.83
N ASN A 266 -7.99 16.47 8.08
CA ASN A 266 -8.77 17.20 7.06
C ASN A 266 -8.00 18.38 6.47
N ARG A 267 -7.35 19.16 7.33
CA ARG A 267 -6.53 20.30 6.88
C ARG A 267 -5.34 19.82 6.04
N ALA A 268 -4.63 18.79 6.50
CA ALA A 268 -3.49 18.24 5.77
C ALA A 268 -3.90 17.68 4.40
N THR A 269 -5.04 17.00 4.32
CA THR A 269 -5.59 16.45 3.06
C THR A 269 -5.92 17.57 2.08
N VAL A 270 -6.60 18.64 2.52
CA VAL A 270 -6.92 19.78 1.65
C VAL A 270 -5.66 20.47 1.12
N GLU A 271 -4.70 20.76 2.01
CA GLU A 271 -3.43 21.38 1.64
C GLU A 271 -2.62 20.48 0.69
N MET A 272 -2.67 19.16 0.86
CA MET A 272 -2.07 18.20 -0.07
C MET A 272 -2.73 18.25 -1.44
N MET A 273 -4.07 18.24 -1.51
CA MET A 273 -4.79 18.34 -2.77
C MET A 273 -4.47 19.64 -3.51
N GLU A 274 -4.42 20.77 -2.80
CA GLU A 274 -4.03 22.06 -3.37
C GLU A 274 -2.60 22.02 -3.92
N TYR A 275 -1.67 21.41 -3.17
CA TYR A 275 -0.29 21.24 -3.59
C TYR A 275 -0.17 20.35 -4.85
N LEU A 276 -0.87 19.22 -4.90
CA LEU A 276 -0.85 18.30 -6.04
C LEU A 276 -1.46 18.95 -7.30
N ASN A 277 -2.54 19.69 -7.14
CA ASN A 277 -3.16 20.41 -8.24
C ASN A 277 -2.29 21.57 -8.75
N ARG A 278 -1.74 22.40 -7.85
CA ARG A 278 -1.03 23.64 -8.22
C ARG A 278 0.44 23.43 -8.61
N GLU A 279 1.19 22.66 -7.83
CA GLU A 279 2.64 22.52 -8.04
C GLU A 279 2.96 21.35 -8.99
N ARG A 280 2.15 20.28 -8.95
CA ARG A 280 2.35 19.08 -9.77
C ARG A 280 1.45 19.04 -11.02
N ASN A 281 0.56 20.02 -11.19
CA ASN A 281 -0.38 20.12 -12.32
C ASN A 281 -1.21 18.84 -12.52
N ILE A 282 -1.56 18.14 -11.43
CA ILE A 282 -2.34 16.90 -11.51
C ILE A 282 -3.82 17.27 -11.71
N PRO A 283 -4.46 16.81 -12.80
CA PRO A 283 -5.85 17.16 -13.09
C PRO A 283 -6.80 16.58 -12.05
N SER A 284 -7.73 17.41 -11.57
CA SER A 284 -8.82 16.97 -10.71
C SER A 284 -10.04 16.53 -11.52
N ILE A 285 -10.80 15.55 -11.00
CA ILE A 285 -12.10 15.14 -11.57
C ILE A 285 -13.06 16.32 -11.72
N ILE A 286 -12.99 17.31 -10.82
CA ILE A 286 -13.85 18.49 -10.87
C ILE A 286 -13.47 19.40 -12.05
N GLY A 287 -12.18 19.63 -12.27
CA GLY A 287 -11.68 20.52 -13.34
C GLY A 287 -11.61 19.86 -14.72
N SER A 288 -11.37 18.53 -14.76
CA SER A 288 -11.01 17.79 -15.98
C SER A 288 -11.88 16.54 -16.17
N ALA A 289 -13.14 16.58 -15.74
CA ALA A 289 -14.07 15.45 -15.76
C ALA A 289 -14.15 14.76 -17.15
N GLU A 290 -14.22 15.55 -18.22
CA GLU A 290 -14.36 15.00 -19.57
C GLU A 290 -13.09 14.32 -20.07
N TYR A 291 -11.92 14.89 -19.73
CA TYR A 291 -10.62 14.28 -20.03
C TYR A 291 -10.48 12.93 -19.34
N ILE A 292 -10.72 12.88 -18.03
CA ILE A 292 -10.59 11.67 -17.22
C ILE A 292 -11.61 10.62 -17.67
N ARG A 293 -12.86 11.02 -17.93
CA ARG A 293 -13.89 10.11 -18.46
C ARG A 293 -13.48 9.51 -19.80
N LYS A 294 -12.96 10.31 -20.73
CA LYS A 294 -12.46 9.82 -22.03
C LYS A 294 -11.32 8.81 -21.84
N ARG A 295 -10.38 9.10 -20.94
CA ARG A 295 -9.25 8.21 -20.68
C ARG A 295 -9.67 6.89 -20.04
N VAL A 296 -10.53 6.94 -19.01
CA VAL A 296 -11.07 5.74 -18.36
C VAL A 296 -11.90 4.90 -19.33
N LEU A 297 -12.81 5.53 -20.10
CA LEU A 297 -13.59 4.82 -21.12
C LEU A 297 -12.69 4.17 -22.18
N SER A 298 -11.62 4.85 -22.61
CA SER A 298 -10.69 4.27 -23.58
C SER A 298 -9.97 3.01 -23.08
N LEU A 299 -9.85 2.83 -21.75
CA LEU A 299 -9.29 1.61 -21.15
C LEU A 299 -10.34 0.50 -21.06
N VAL A 300 -11.57 0.82 -20.66
CA VAL A 300 -12.70 -0.13 -20.61
C VAL A 300 -13.08 -0.63 -22.01
N ASP A 301 -13.13 0.26 -23.00
CA ASP A 301 -13.43 -0.11 -24.39
C ASP A 301 -12.34 -1.03 -24.96
N ARG A 302 -11.08 -0.84 -24.59
CA ARG A 302 -9.99 -1.76 -24.95
C ARG A 302 -10.08 -3.10 -24.23
N GLU A 303 -10.52 -3.12 -22.98
CA GLU A 303 -10.74 -4.33 -22.17
C GLU A 303 -11.85 -5.20 -22.77
N THR A 304 -13.00 -4.60 -23.09
CA THR A 304 -14.12 -5.29 -23.74
C THR A 304 -13.75 -5.84 -25.12
N LEU A 305 -12.95 -5.10 -25.90
CA LEU A 305 -12.46 -5.61 -27.18
C LEU A 305 -11.46 -6.76 -27.03
N SER A 306 -10.58 -6.73 -26.02
CA SER A 306 -9.65 -7.85 -25.77
C SER A 306 -10.35 -9.09 -25.20
N SER A 307 -11.34 -8.93 -24.31
CA SER A 307 -12.08 -10.07 -23.76
C SER A 307 -12.97 -10.74 -24.80
N VAL A 308 -13.52 -9.99 -25.75
CA VAL A 308 -14.26 -10.53 -26.91
C VAL A 308 -13.33 -11.27 -27.90
N THR A 309 -12.03 -10.95 -27.90
CA THR A 309 -11.07 -11.60 -28.83
C THR A 309 -10.50 -12.91 -28.26
N GLU A 310 -10.46 -13.11 -26.94
CA GLU A 310 -10.01 -14.36 -26.30
C GLU A 310 -11.06 -15.50 -26.32
N GLU A 311 -12.33 -15.22 -26.65
CA GLU A 311 -13.39 -16.23 -26.79
C GLU A 311 -13.53 -16.84 -28.21
N ILE A 312 -12.53 -16.68 -29.09
CA ILE A 312 -12.48 -17.44 -30.35
C ILE A 312 -11.58 -18.66 -30.14
N PRO A 313 -12.12 -19.86 -29.83
CA PRO A 313 -11.32 -21.07 -29.81
C PRO A 313 -10.79 -21.33 -31.23
N VAL A 314 -9.47 -21.18 -31.40
CA VAL A 314 -8.74 -21.71 -32.55
C VAL A 314 -8.70 -23.24 -32.39
N SER A 315 -9.81 -23.91 -32.65
CA SER A 315 -9.89 -25.38 -32.70
C SER A 315 -10.66 -25.82 -33.94
N SER A 316 -10.13 -25.51 -35.12
CA SER A 316 -10.50 -26.18 -36.37
C SER A 316 -9.46 -25.96 -37.46
N PHE A 317 -8.19 -26.23 -37.15
CA PHE A 317 -7.20 -26.58 -38.17
C PHE A 317 -6.47 -27.83 -37.70
N SER A 318 -6.35 -28.82 -38.60
CA SER A 318 -6.02 -30.24 -38.39
C SER A 318 -7.25 -31.04 -37.92
N THR A 319 -7.82 -32.00 -38.65
CA THR A 319 -7.12 -33.11 -39.32
C THR A 319 -8.12 -33.78 -40.29
N LEU A 320 -7.91 -33.68 -41.61
CA LEU A 320 -8.59 -34.51 -42.60
C LEU A 320 -7.56 -35.51 -43.13
N SER A 321 -7.51 -36.70 -42.50
CA SER A 321 -6.83 -37.86 -43.07
C SER A 321 -7.44 -39.16 -42.53
N ALA A 322 -8.04 -39.90 -43.47
CA ALA A 322 -8.20 -41.36 -43.55
C ALA A 322 -8.90 -42.14 -42.41
N MET A 323 -10.09 -42.67 -42.71
CA MET A 323 -10.37 -44.12 -42.75
C MET A 323 -11.79 -44.39 -43.31
N GLU A 324 -11.83 -45.09 -44.45
CA GLU A 324 -12.98 -45.78 -45.07
C GLU A 324 -13.33 -47.09 -44.32
N PRO A 325 -14.20 -48.02 -44.82
CA PRO A 325 -15.60 -47.94 -45.30
C PRO A 325 -16.49 -49.08 -44.72
N GLU A 326 -17.81 -49.09 -44.96
CA GLU A 326 -18.58 -50.34 -45.23
C GLU A 326 -19.97 -50.12 -45.87
N GLU A 327 -20.20 -50.83 -46.98
CA GLU A 327 -21.42 -51.47 -47.56
C GLU A 327 -22.83 -50.84 -47.39
N THR A 328 -23.81 -50.90 -48.32
CA THR A 328 -24.00 -51.37 -49.70
C THR A 328 -25.43 -50.93 -50.10
N ALA A 329 -25.65 -50.48 -51.34
CA ALA A 329 -26.78 -50.87 -52.23
C ALA A 329 -26.97 -49.87 -53.40
N VAL A 330 -26.81 -50.42 -54.61
CA VAL A 330 -26.97 -49.92 -56.00
C VAL A 330 -28.46 -50.12 -56.46
N PRO A 331 -29.06 -49.62 -57.59
CA PRO A 331 -28.55 -48.88 -58.78
C PRO A 331 -29.42 -47.71 -59.41
N ASP A 332 -28.74 -46.91 -60.28
CA ASP A 332 -29.07 -46.37 -61.64
C ASP A 332 -30.29 -45.47 -61.98
N PRO A 333 -30.33 -44.77 -63.16
CA PRO A 333 -29.34 -43.88 -63.82
C PRO A 333 -30.05 -42.64 -64.47
N ASP A 334 -29.41 -41.98 -65.47
CA ASP A 334 -29.81 -40.80 -66.28
C ASP A 334 -29.63 -39.43 -65.62
N ASP A 335 -28.98 -38.42 -66.22
CA ASP A 335 -28.61 -38.17 -67.61
C ASP A 335 -27.44 -37.15 -67.63
N GLY A 336 -26.64 -37.18 -68.69
CA GLY A 336 -25.42 -36.36 -68.85
C GLY A 336 -25.66 -34.87 -69.20
N PRO A 337 -24.67 -34.22 -69.85
CA PRO A 337 -23.82 -33.20 -69.22
C PRO A 337 -24.01 -31.82 -69.85
N ASP A 338 -23.59 -30.75 -69.17
CA ASP A 338 -23.13 -29.53 -69.85
C ASP A 338 -22.20 -28.69 -68.95
N VAL A 339 -20.98 -28.49 -69.44
CA VAL A 339 -19.95 -27.56 -68.98
C VAL A 339 -20.12 -26.27 -69.80
N PRO A 340 -19.97 -25.07 -69.23
CA PRO A 340 -18.76 -24.31 -69.60
C PRO A 340 -18.12 -23.43 -68.50
N ASP A 341 -16.81 -23.32 -68.67
CA ASP A 341 -15.93 -22.15 -68.55
C ASP A 341 -15.53 -21.57 -67.17
N VAL A 342 -14.28 -21.92 -66.86
CA VAL A 342 -13.29 -21.20 -66.05
C VAL A 342 -12.97 -19.83 -66.68
N PRO A 343 -12.68 -18.81 -65.85
CA PRO A 343 -11.48 -18.02 -66.12
C PRO A 343 -10.50 -18.05 -64.93
N GLU A 344 -9.26 -18.33 -65.29
CA GLU A 344 -8.04 -18.10 -64.52
C GLU A 344 -7.93 -16.61 -64.14
N VAL A 345 -7.56 -16.33 -62.89
CA VAL A 345 -6.67 -15.21 -62.58
C VAL A 345 -5.65 -15.69 -61.55
N GLU A 346 -4.40 -15.61 -61.97
CA GLU A 346 -3.18 -16.06 -61.32
C GLU A 346 -2.85 -15.35 -60.01
N GLU A 347 -2.17 -16.12 -59.16
CA GLU A 347 -1.27 -15.70 -58.11
C GLU A 347 -0.16 -14.77 -58.65
N GLU A 348 0.07 -13.61 -58.02
CA GLU A 348 1.43 -13.17 -57.70
C GLU A 348 1.46 -11.93 -56.80
N SER A 349 2.60 -11.75 -56.13
CA SER A 349 3.01 -10.61 -55.29
C SER A 349 2.85 -10.72 -53.78
N ALA A 350 3.06 -11.92 -53.23
CA ALA A 350 3.81 -12.06 -51.98
C ALA A 350 5.31 -11.84 -52.25
N ARG A 351 5.72 -10.59 -52.51
CA ARG A 351 7.16 -10.20 -52.62
C ARG A 351 7.37 -8.67 -52.69
N GLU A 352 6.78 -7.92 -51.76
CA GLU A 352 7.10 -6.49 -51.62
C GLU A 352 7.16 -6.07 -50.15
N ASN A 353 7.99 -6.78 -49.37
CA ASN A 353 8.20 -6.49 -47.95
C ASN A 353 9.68 -6.34 -47.56
N ASP A 354 10.59 -6.10 -48.52
CA ASP A 354 12.05 -6.18 -48.22
C ASP A 354 12.93 -5.09 -48.85
N ARG A 355 12.37 -3.96 -49.33
CA ARG A 355 13.18 -2.87 -49.91
C ARG A 355 12.95 -1.45 -49.37
N VAL A 356 12.00 -1.21 -48.47
CA VAL A 356 11.73 0.17 -48.00
C VAL A 356 12.43 0.52 -46.68
N PHE A 357 12.82 -0.45 -45.84
CA PHE A 357 13.42 -0.14 -44.52
C PHE A 357 14.95 0.02 -44.48
N ARG A 358 15.63 0.06 -45.64
CA ARG A 358 17.10 0.23 -45.70
C ARG A 358 17.58 1.61 -46.15
N SER A 359 16.70 2.62 -46.21
CA SER A 359 17.06 3.99 -46.67
C SER A 359 16.96 5.12 -45.64
N GLU A 360 16.68 4.85 -44.35
CA GLU A 360 16.63 5.90 -43.31
C GLU A 360 17.66 5.70 -42.17
N ARG A 361 18.81 5.09 -42.47
CA ARG A 361 20.01 5.16 -41.60
C ARG A 361 21.26 5.42 -42.42
N GLU A 362 21.36 6.65 -42.94
CA GLU A 362 22.62 7.37 -43.16
C GLU A 362 22.49 8.80 -42.61
#